data_AF-A0AAW6XU71-F1
#
_entry.id   AF-A0AAW6XU71-F1
#
_cell.length_a   1.000
_cell.length_b   1.000
_cell.length_c   1.000
_cell.angle_alpha   90.00
_cell.angle_beta   90.00
_cell.angle_gamma   90.00
#
_symmetry.space_group_name_H-M   'P 1'
#
loop_
_entity.id
_entity.type
_entity.pdbx_description
1 polymer ?
#
loop_
_entity_poly.entity_id
_entity_poly.type
_entity_poly.pdbx_seq_one_letter_code
_entity_poly.pdbx_strand_id
1 'polypeptide(L)' 'EDVMLVCETDKAVDLPEEISNFGIWKQKTYGISKVTVYVR' A
#
# COMPACT_ATOMS: atom_id res chain seq x y z
N GLU A 1 -7.32 -7.23 -16.53
CA GLU A 1 -7.54 -7.72 -15.16
C GLU A 1 -7.01 -6.68 -14.20
N ASP A 2 -7.87 -6.17 -13.33
CA ASP A 2 -7.51 -5.20 -12.30
C ASP A 2 -6.66 -5.92 -11.24
N VAL A 3 -5.37 -5.57 -11.15
CA VAL A 3 -4.44 -6.19 -10.20
C VAL A 3 -4.32 -5.29 -8.99
N MET A 4 -4.48 -5.90 -7.81
CA MET A 4 -4.35 -5.24 -6.52
C MET A 4 -3.13 -5.80 -5.77
N LEU A 5 -2.23 -4.91 -5.35
CA LEU A 5 -1.11 -5.25 -4.47
C LEU A 5 -1.48 -4.83 -3.05
N VAL A 6 -1.41 -5.76 -2.10
CA VAL A 6 -1.65 -5.48 -0.69
C VAL A 6 -0.34 -5.65 0.07
N CYS A 7 0.18 -4.56 0.60
CA CYS A 7 1.42 -4.54 1.37
C CYS A 7 1.07 -4.35 2.85
N GLU A 8 1.44 -5.30 3.71
CA GLU A 8 1.43 -5.12 5.16
C GLU A 8 2.85 -4.88 5.65
N THR A 9 3.05 -3.80 6.39
CA THR A 9 4.35 -3.34 6.90
C THR A 9 4.22 -2.85 8.34
N ASP A 10 5.33 -2.59 9.03
CA ASP A 10 5.28 -1.83 10.28
C ASP A 10 4.76 -0.41 10.02
N LYS A 11 4.03 0.17 10.98
CA LYS A 11 3.41 1.49 10.86
C LYS A 11 4.38 2.62 10.49
N ALA A 12 5.66 2.48 10.85
CA ALA A 12 6.70 3.46 10.56
C ALA A 12 7.25 3.39 9.13
N VAL A 13 6.92 2.36 8.35
CA VAL A 13 7.43 2.19 6.98
C VAL A 13 6.61 3.03 6.01
N ASP A 14 7.23 4.01 5.35
CA ASP A 14 6.56 4.80 4.32
C ASP A 14 6.88 4.27 2.93
N LEU A 15 5.85 3.76 2.25
CA LEU A 15 5.94 3.30 0.87
C LEU A 15 5.68 4.48 -0.10
N PRO A 16 6.31 4.49 -1.28
CA PRO A 16 6.15 5.57 -2.25
C PRO A 16 4.73 5.63 -2.82
N GLU A 17 4.26 6.81 -3.22
CA GLU A 17 2.91 7.00 -3.79
C GLU A 17 2.67 6.21 -5.08
N GLU A 18 3.74 5.98 -5.86
CA GLU A 18 3.73 5.21 -7.10
C GLU A 18 4.88 4.20 -7.16
N ILE A 19 4.60 3.01 -7.71
CA ILE A 19 5.57 1.97 -8.04
C ILE A 19 5.29 1.50 -9.47
N SER A 20 6.17 1.84 -10.42
CA SER A 20 5.93 1.57 -11.85
C SER A 20 4.58 2.16 -12.31
N ASN A 21 3.62 1.33 -12.68
CA ASN A 21 2.29 1.71 -13.16
C ASN A 21 1.20 1.46 -12.09
N PHE A 22 1.60 1.31 -10.83
CA PHE A 22 0.71 1.10 -9.69
C PHE A 22 0.71 2.33 -8.80
N GLY A 23 -0.49 2.85 -8.49
CA GLY A 23 -0.68 3.96 -7.56
C GLY A 23 -1.35 3.51 -6.26
N ILE A 24 -1.07 4.18 -5.14
CA ILE A 24 -1.77 3.93 -3.88
C ILE A 24 -3.25 4.26 -4.04
N TRP A 25 -4.10 3.27 -3.82
CA TRP A 25 -5.55 3.46 -3.73
C TRP A 25 -5.99 3.72 -2.29
N LYS A 26 -5.42 2.98 -1.34
CA LYS A 26 -5.81 3.06 0.07
C LYS A 26 -4.64 2.76 0.98
N GLN A 27 -4.55 3.50 2.08
CA GLN A 27 -3.63 3.20 3.17
C GLN A 27 -4.37 3.25 4.51
N LYS A 28 -4.09 2.29 5.40
CA LYS A 28 -4.67 2.27 6.73
C LYS A 28 -3.74 1.63 7.76
N THR A 29 -3.60 2.29 8.90
CA THR A 29 -2.86 1.78 10.06
C THR A 29 -3.78 1.03 11.00
N TYR A 30 -3.34 -0.14 11.44
CA TYR A 30 -4.00 -1.01 12.42
C TYR A 30 -2.99 -1.37 13.52
N GLY A 31 -3.02 -0.62 14.62
CA GLY A 31 -2.08 -0.82 15.73
C GLY A 31 -0.63 -0.56 15.30
N ILE A 32 0.19 -1.61 15.25
CA ILE A 32 1.59 -1.55 14.80
C ILE A 32 1.77 -1.85 13.31
N SER A 33 0.74 -2.36 12.63
CA SER A 33 0.79 -2.64 11.19
C SER A 33 0.21 -1.48 10.37
N LYS A 34 0.73 -1.28 9.17
CA LYS A 34 0.15 -0.40 8.13
C LYS A 34 -0.06 -1.20 6.85
N VAL A 35 -1.30 -1.16 6.37
CA VAL A 35 -1.73 -1.81 5.14
C VAL A 35 -1.83 -0.75 4.05
N THR A 36 -1.06 -0.91 2.98
CA THR A 36 -1.10 -0.06 1.78
C THR A 36 -1.54 -0.91 0.60
N VAL A 37 -2.50 -0.40 -0.15
CA VAL A 37 -3.10 -1.07 -1.31
C VAL A 37 -2.77 -0.27 -2.56
N TYR A 38 -2.13 -0.92 -3.53
CA TYR A 38 -1.88 -0.36 -4.85
C TYR A 38 -2.75 -1.02 -5.91
N VAL A 39 -3.12 -0.27 -6.94
CA VAL A 39 -3.88 -0.76 -8.11
C VAL A 39 -3.22 -0.27 -9.40
N ARG A 40 -3.38 -1.03 -10.49
CA ARG A 40 -3.02 -0.64 -11.88
C ARG A 40 -4.23 -0.66 -12.79
#